data_AF-A0A7J2JKY9-F1
#
_entry.id   AF-A0A7J2JKY9-F1
#
_cell.length_a   1.000
_cell.length_b   1.000
_cell.length_c   1.000
_cell.angle_alpha   90.00
_cell.angle_beta   90.00
_cell.angle_gamma   90.00
#
_symmetry.space_group_name_H-M   'P 1'
#
loop_
_entity.id
_entity.type
_entity.pdbx_description
1 polymer ?
#
loop_
_entity_poly.entity_id
_entity_poly.type
_entity_poly.pdbx_seq_one_letter_code
_entity_poly.pdbx_strand_id
1 'polypeptide(L)'
;MSNKGYIYAIVTLILALLLLAAVSLYYSSYKISAELNPTKMRTDELHYFVESARKDLSRAMVISGRRGAVYMIDHVIHTGVPLNDSEQTLKELILNGTITINGSTINVTYLKNHTLSVWLDKINKSGERLGFDVNISFSSMDIYPYDSWHFIEIIALNLDISDKEGMCKYERSNVKTYSLVSIIGLEDVLYPLNTANKIRRGFRKSNRTESVEVLAPGINGKGIGGGRVFDVSDENESDQGDNITAYNSTYPELVNYTVFVIDVDDFYNDLSDDARNVLNSSGGVIDYYNESLDAEGFPYVSGVSKLNFSGISYVALRNNGKHEILRLLINDDIEGELYHSSKNGSCFFDRLEGNLNLSEKYKNRSKQLIKLLDLSPDTEIGLESFVNVNNFAEYKLYEFGILPAFTDQSSVDYLYLQDISGKRVYGTPEWFRLDDEHCAKYNLTEFCHT
;
A
#
# COMPACT_ATOMS: atom_id res chain seq x y z
N MET A 1 -13.69 -90.54 50.01
CA MET A 1 -12.99 -89.25 50.24
C MET A 1 -13.80 -88.15 49.57
N SER A 2 -14.05 -87.03 50.26
CA SER A 2 -14.94 -85.96 49.78
C SER A 2 -14.35 -85.24 48.56
N ASN A 3 -14.92 -85.48 47.37
CA ASN A 3 -14.52 -84.83 46.10
C ASN A 3 -14.69 -83.29 46.11
N LYS A 4 -15.37 -82.72 47.11
CA LYS A 4 -15.62 -81.27 47.22
C LYS A 4 -14.36 -80.49 47.63
N GLY A 5 -13.50 -81.07 48.47
CA GLY A 5 -12.28 -80.40 48.95
C GLY A 5 -11.25 -80.13 47.83
N TYR A 6 -11.15 -81.06 46.87
CA TYR A 6 -10.27 -80.93 45.71
C TYR A 6 -10.69 -79.79 44.78
N ILE A 7 -12.01 -79.62 44.59
CA ILE A 7 -12.57 -78.54 43.76
C ILE A 7 -12.28 -77.17 44.39
N TYR A 8 -12.48 -77.01 45.70
CA TYR A 8 -12.15 -75.76 46.40
C TYR A 8 -10.64 -75.45 46.35
N ALA A 9 -9.77 -76.45 46.46
CA ALA A 9 -8.33 -76.24 46.32
C ALA A 9 -7.93 -75.78 44.90
N ILE A 10 -8.51 -76.39 43.85
CA ILE A 10 -8.29 -75.98 42.45
C ILE A 10 -8.81 -74.56 42.20
N VAL A 11 -10.03 -74.23 42.67
CA VAL A 11 -10.61 -72.89 42.51
C VAL A 11 -9.76 -71.84 43.24
N THR A 12 -9.27 -72.14 44.44
CA THR A 12 -8.40 -71.23 45.21
C THR A 12 -7.05 -71.05 44.53
N LEU A 13 -6.48 -72.12 43.95
CA LEU A 13 -5.24 -72.07 43.18
C LEU A 13 -5.41 -71.20 41.92
N ILE A 14 -6.51 -71.36 41.19
CA ILE A 14 -6.83 -70.56 39.99
C ILE A 14 -7.02 -69.09 40.37
N LEU A 15 -7.73 -68.79 41.47
CA LEU A 15 -7.90 -67.44 41.98
C LEU A 15 -6.56 -66.81 42.39
N ALA A 16 -5.68 -67.57 43.07
CA ALA A 16 -4.35 -67.10 43.43
C ALA A 16 -3.49 -66.82 42.19
N LEU A 17 -3.55 -67.68 41.17
CA LEU A 17 -2.89 -67.47 39.88
C LEU A 17 -3.42 -66.25 39.13
N LEU A 18 -4.73 -66.05 39.10
CA LEU A 18 -5.36 -64.87 38.52
C LEU A 18 -4.93 -63.58 39.24
N LEU A 19 -4.85 -63.62 40.58
CA LEU A 19 -4.43 -62.47 41.37
C LEU A 19 -2.95 -62.15 41.14
N LEU A 20 -2.08 -63.16 41.08
CA LEU A 20 -0.67 -62.98 40.72
C LEU A 20 -0.50 -62.44 39.29
N ALA A 21 -1.29 -62.94 38.33
CA ALA A 21 -1.28 -62.44 36.96
C ALA A 21 -1.74 -60.97 36.90
N ALA A 22 -2.80 -60.60 37.65
CA ALA A 22 -3.29 -59.22 37.71
C ALA A 22 -2.24 -58.26 38.31
N VAL A 23 -1.56 -58.66 39.39
CA VAL A 23 -0.47 -57.86 40.01
C VAL A 23 0.70 -57.71 39.03
N SER A 24 1.07 -58.79 38.34
CA SER A 24 2.14 -58.76 37.34
C SER A 24 1.82 -57.82 36.18
N LEU A 25 0.60 -57.88 35.64
CA LEU A 25 0.13 -56.97 34.59
C LEU A 25 0.12 -55.52 35.07
N TYR A 26 -0.41 -55.24 36.26
CA TYR A 26 -0.43 -53.90 36.84
C TYR A 26 0.98 -53.32 36.99
N TYR A 27 1.92 -54.11 37.54
CA TYR A 27 3.31 -53.67 37.71
C TYR A 27 4.00 -53.42 36.37
N SER A 28 3.76 -54.28 35.37
CA SER A 28 4.28 -54.12 34.01
C SER A 28 3.75 -52.85 33.35
N SER A 29 2.42 -52.63 33.40
CA SER A 29 1.79 -51.42 32.85
C SER A 29 2.23 -50.14 33.56
N TYR A 30 2.39 -50.18 34.88
CA TYR A 30 2.91 -49.04 35.65
C TYR A 30 4.35 -48.72 35.27
N LYS A 31 5.21 -49.74 35.16
CA LYS A 31 6.61 -49.58 34.74
C LYS A 31 6.71 -48.99 33.34
N ILE A 32 5.95 -49.51 32.38
CA ILE A 32 5.90 -48.97 31.01
C ILE A 32 5.45 -47.51 31.01
N SER A 33 4.41 -47.16 31.78
CA SER A 33 3.91 -45.79 31.86
C SER A 33 4.93 -44.85 32.52
N ALA A 34 5.61 -45.30 33.57
CA ALA A 34 6.64 -44.55 34.27
C ALA A 34 7.88 -44.29 33.39
N GLU A 35 8.23 -45.23 32.51
CA GLU A 35 9.32 -45.08 31.54
C GLU A 35 8.94 -44.18 30.35
N LEU A 36 7.68 -44.23 29.89
CA LEU A 36 7.23 -43.47 28.71
C LEU A 36 6.86 -42.01 29.02
N ASN A 37 6.37 -41.71 30.22
CA ASN A 37 5.90 -40.37 30.58
C ASN A 37 6.98 -39.28 30.48
N PRO A 38 8.22 -39.47 30.98
CA PRO A 38 9.30 -38.48 30.84
C PRO A 38 9.67 -38.23 29.38
N THR A 39 9.80 -39.28 28.57
CA THR A 39 10.09 -39.17 27.14
C THR A 39 9.00 -38.40 26.40
N LYS A 40 7.73 -38.69 26.70
CA LYS A 40 6.60 -37.95 26.12
C LYS A 40 6.64 -36.47 26.51
N MET A 41 6.84 -36.17 27.80
CA MET A 41 6.93 -34.79 28.29
C MET A 41 8.08 -34.02 27.61
N ARG A 42 9.27 -34.61 27.49
CA ARG A 42 10.41 -34.00 26.80
C ARG A 42 10.15 -33.82 25.31
N THR A 43 9.48 -34.77 24.67
CA THR A 43 9.08 -34.67 23.26
C THR A 43 8.09 -33.52 23.04
N ASP A 44 7.12 -33.35 23.94
CA ASP A 44 6.15 -32.24 23.89
C ASP A 44 6.86 -30.89 24.11
N GLU A 45 7.78 -30.79 25.07
CA GLU A 45 8.59 -29.59 25.30
C GLU A 45 9.45 -29.23 24.08
N LEU A 46 10.10 -30.22 23.45
CA LEU A 46 10.87 -30.01 22.23
C LEU A 46 9.97 -29.52 21.08
N HIS A 47 8.78 -30.12 20.92
CA HIS A 47 7.81 -29.70 19.91
C HIS A 47 7.39 -28.24 20.12
N TYR A 48 7.02 -27.85 21.34
CA TYR A 48 6.64 -26.47 21.64
C TYR A 48 7.80 -25.49 21.49
N PHE A 49 9.03 -25.89 21.83
CA PHE A 49 10.21 -25.08 21.58
C PHE A 49 10.41 -24.81 20.08
N VAL A 50 10.35 -25.84 19.24
CA VAL A 50 10.49 -25.72 17.78
C VAL A 50 9.42 -24.78 17.20
N GLU A 51 8.16 -24.97 17.56
CA GLU A 51 7.06 -24.14 17.04
C GLU A 51 7.15 -22.69 17.55
N SER A 52 7.56 -22.49 18.81
CA SER A 52 7.83 -21.15 19.36
C SER A 52 8.99 -20.46 18.62
N ALA A 53 10.09 -21.18 18.36
CA ALA A 53 11.25 -20.65 17.64
C ALA A 53 10.85 -20.22 16.22
N ARG A 54 10.06 -21.02 15.51
CA ARG A 54 9.56 -20.68 14.16
C ARG A 54 8.69 -19.42 14.17
N LYS A 55 7.78 -19.32 15.13
CA LYS A 55 6.89 -18.15 15.27
C LYS A 55 7.65 -16.88 15.64
N ASP A 56 8.64 -16.99 16.54
CA ASP A 56 9.46 -15.85 16.94
C ASP A 56 10.36 -15.39 15.79
N LEU A 57 10.90 -16.33 15.01
CA LEU A 57 11.70 -16.02 13.83
C LEU A 57 10.88 -15.29 12.75
N SER A 58 9.64 -15.71 12.49
CA SER A 58 8.75 -14.98 11.57
C SER A 58 8.50 -13.53 12.03
N ARG A 59 8.37 -13.28 13.34
CA ARG A 59 8.26 -11.91 13.88
C ARG A 59 9.58 -11.14 13.75
N ALA A 60 10.70 -11.80 14.02
CA ALA A 60 12.03 -11.23 13.90
C ALA A 60 12.28 -10.75 12.46
N MET A 61 11.89 -11.56 11.46
CA MET A 61 11.93 -11.22 10.04
C MET A 61 11.20 -9.90 9.76
N VAL A 62 9.92 -9.76 10.17
CA VAL A 62 9.16 -8.50 10.00
C VAL A 62 9.91 -7.30 10.59
N ILE A 63 10.46 -7.45 11.80
CA ILE A 63 11.15 -6.37 12.52
C ILE A 63 12.46 -5.99 11.81
N SER A 64 13.29 -6.98 11.46
CA SER A 64 14.57 -6.75 10.77
C SER A 64 14.34 -6.17 9.39
N GLY A 65 13.36 -6.69 8.66
CA GLY A 65 12.95 -6.21 7.34
C GLY A 65 12.53 -4.77 7.33
N ARG A 66 11.57 -4.42 8.18
CA ARG A 66 11.06 -3.06 8.26
C ARG A 66 12.15 -2.07 8.69
N ARG A 67 13.02 -2.44 9.65
CA ARG A 67 14.13 -1.59 10.07
C ARG A 67 15.21 -1.46 9.00
N GLY A 68 15.50 -2.53 8.26
CA GLY A 68 16.42 -2.52 7.12
C GLY A 68 15.91 -1.59 6.02
N ALA A 69 14.63 -1.68 5.67
CA ALA A 69 14.00 -0.79 4.70
C ALA A 69 14.06 0.69 5.13
N VAL A 70 13.76 1.00 6.40
CA VAL A 70 13.91 2.36 6.96
C VAL A 70 15.35 2.85 6.82
N TYR A 71 16.34 2.01 7.12
CA TYR A 71 17.74 2.40 6.99
C TYR A 71 18.16 2.64 5.53
N MET A 72 17.68 1.82 4.59
CA MET A 72 17.95 2.03 3.17
C MET A 72 17.39 3.36 2.67
N ILE A 73 16.15 3.68 3.05
CA ILE A 73 15.53 4.98 2.76
C ILE A 73 16.36 6.11 3.35
N ASP A 74 16.71 6.01 4.63
CA ASP A 74 17.51 6.99 5.34
C ASP A 74 18.86 7.23 4.66
N HIS A 75 19.53 6.15 4.23
CA HIS A 75 20.79 6.21 3.51
C HIS A 75 20.66 6.94 2.17
N VAL A 76 19.66 6.59 1.36
CA VAL A 76 19.41 7.21 0.05
C VAL A 76 19.09 8.70 0.21
N ILE A 77 18.27 9.06 1.19
CA ILE A 77 17.90 10.46 1.46
C ILE A 77 19.12 11.28 1.94
N HIS A 78 19.93 10.73 2.86
CA HIS A 78 21.07 11.45 3.42
C HIS A 78 22.23 11.60 2.43
N THR A 79 22.46 10.59 1.58
CA THR A 79 23.53 10.65 0.57
C THR A 79 23.10 11.31 -0.72
N GLY A 80 21.81 11.30 -1.04
CA GLY A 80 21.28 11.67 -2.35
C GLY A 80 21.66 10.70 -3.46
N VAL A 81 22.20 9.52 -3.13
CA VAL A 81 22.68 8.52 -4.08
C VAL A 81 21.79 7.28 -4.01
N PRO A 82 21.20 6.84 -5.14
CA PRO A 82 20.44 5.59 -5.18
C PRO A 82 21.30 4.35 -4.88
N LEU A 83 20.65 3.28 -4.47
CA LEU A 83 21.32 1.99 -4.25
C LEU A 83 21.59 1.28 -5.58
N ASN A 84 22.69 0.52 -5.64
CA ASN A 84 23.00 -0.31 -6.83
C ASN A 84 22.17 -1.59 -6.87
N ASP A 85 21.96 -2.23 -5.72
CA ASP A 85 21.12 -3.42 -5.57
C ASP A 85 20.42 -3.38 -4.21
N SER A 86 19.19 -2.91 -4.22
CA SER A 86 18.36 -2.76 -3.03
C SER A 86 17.98 -4.12 -2.40
N GLU A 87 17.85 -5.19 -3.20
CA GLU A 87 17.53 -6.53 -2.70
C GLU A 87 18.71 -7.09 -1.90
N GLN A 88 19.91 -7.05 -2.47
CA GLN A 88 21.12 -7.54 -1.81
C GLN A 88 21.47 -6.70 -0.58
N THR A 89 21.30 -5.38 -0.67
CA THR A 89 21.49 -4.46 0.46
C THR A 89 20.56 -4.81 1.62
N LEU A 90 19.28 -5.07 1.34
CA LEU A 90 18.33 -5.43 2.39
C LEU A 90 18.67 -6.79 3.03
N LYS A 91 19.13 -7.78 2.25
CA LYS A 91 19.61 -9.07 2.78
C LYS A 91 20.78 -8.89 3.75
N GLU A 92 21.77 -8.07 3.37
CA GLU A 92 22.94 -7.79 4.22
C GLU A 92 22.52 -7.11 5.55
N LEU A 93 21.60 -6.15 5.47
CA LEU A 93 21.07 -5.46 6.64
C LEU A 93 20.30 -6.39 7.59
N ILE A 94 19.48 -7.29 7.05
CA ILE A 94 18.69 -8.21 7.87
C ILE A 94 19.58 -9.25 8.56
N LEU A 95 20.54 -9.82 7.83
CA LEU A 95 21.39 -10.89 8.35
C LEU A 95 22.50 -10.35 9.27
N ASN A 96 23.24 -9.35 8.80
CA ASN A 96 24.48 -8.89 9.44
C ASN A 96 24.34 -7.52 10.10
N GLY A 97 23.34 -6.72 9.72
CA GLY A 97 23.23 -5.33 10.16
C GLY A 97 24.33 -4.46 9.57
N THR A 98 24.84 -4.83 8.40
CA THR A 98 25.90 -4.13 7.68
C THR A 98 25.42 -3.69 6.32
N ILE A 99 26.07 -2.68 5.76
CA ILE A 99 25.87 -2.24 4.39
C ILE A 99 27.21 -2.13 3.69
N THR A 100 27.34 -2.75 2.51
CA THR A 100 28.54 -2.65 1.69
C THR A 100 28.29 -1.73 0.50
N ILE A 101 28.91 -0.55 0.52
CA ILE A 101 28.82 0.44 -0.56
C ILE A 101 30.22 0.72 -1.07
N ASN A 102 30.41 0.63 -2.39
CA ASN A 102 31.69 0.89 -3.06
C ASN A 102 32.88 0.13 -2.44
N GLY A 103 32.65 -1.11 -2.01
CA GLY A 103 33.67 -1.97 -1.38
C GLY A 103 33.97 -1.68 0.08
N SER A 104 33.29 -0.70 0.70
CA SER A 104 33.41 -0.41 2.14
C SER A 104 32.20 -0.93 2.89
N THR A 105 32.43 -1.81 3.87
CA THR A 105 31.38 -2.35 4.75
C THR A 105 31.24 -1.52 6.01
N ILE A 106 30.04 -1.01 6.27
CA ILE A 106 29.72 -0.16 7.42
C ILE A 106 28.74 -0.89 8.33
N ASN A 107 29.04 -0.94 9.63
CA ASN A 107 28.13 -1.46 10.64
C ASN A 107 27.03 -0.45 10.95
N VAL A 108 25.77 -0.87 10.82
CA VAL A 108 24.61 -0.02 11.06
C VAL A 108 24.24 -0.05 12.54
N THR A 109 24.60 1.01 13.26
CA THR A 109 24.33 1.12 14.71
C THR A 109 22.83 1.01 15.03
N TYR A 110 21.97 1.50 14.14
CA TYR A 110 20.50 1.47 14.30
C TYR A 110 19.90 0.05 14.29
N LEU A 111 20.59 -0.92 13.66
CA LEU A 111 20.16 -2.33 13.59
C LEU A 111 20.78 -3.20 14.68
N LYS A 112 21.60 -2.63 15.57
CA LYS A 112 22.23 -3.36 16.66
C LYS A 112 21.17 -4.09 17.50
N ASN A 113 21.37 -5.38 17.70
CA ASN A 113 20.46 -6.30 18.40
C ASN A 113 19.10 -6.59 17.72
N HIS A 114 18.90 -6.10 16.50
CA HIS A 114 17.68 -6.29 15.72
C HIS A 114 17.89 -7.07 14.42
N THR A 115 19.07 -7.67 14.23
CA THR A 115 19.39 -8.53 13.08
C THR A 115 18.94 -9.96 13.33
N LEU A 116 18.65 -10.69 12.24
CA LEU A 116 18.16 -12.06 12.31
C LEU A 116 19.19 -13.01 12.94
N SER A 117 20.48 -12.76 12.72
CA SER A 117 21.57 -13.51 13.37
C SER A 117 21.54 -13.37 14.89
N VAL A 118 21.29 -12.16 15.41
CA VAL A 118 21.17 -11.95 16.87
C VAL A 118 19.91 -12.63 17.42
N TRP A 119 18.83 -12.71 16.65
CA TRP A 119 17.63 -13.45 17.05
C TRP A 119 17.89 -14.96 17.12
N LEU A 120 18.59 -15.55 16.14
CA LEU A 120 18.98 -16.96 16.20
C LEU A 120 19.85 -17.25 17.43
N ASP A 121 20.82 -16.39 17.74
CA ASP A 121 21.64 -16.55 18.95
C ASP A 121 20.81 -16.57 20.24
N LYS A 122 19.75 -15.74 20.30
CA LYS A 122 18.83 -15.74 21.44
C LYS A 122 18.01 -17.03 21.53
N ILE A 123 17.55 -17.54 20.39
CA ILE A 123 16.80 -18.81 20.32
C ILE A 123 17.68 -19.98 20.75
N ASN A 124 18.92 -20.06 20.23
CA ASN A 124 19.87 -21.11 20.57
C ASN A 124 20.17 -21.10 22.08
N LYS A 125 20.50 -19.94 22.65
CA LYS A 125 20.70 -19.77 24.10
C LYS A 125 19.46 -20.11 24.93
N SER A 126 18.26 -19.85 24.41
CA SER A 126 17.02 -20.20 25.09
C SER A 126 16.81 -21.71 25.14
N GLY A 127 17.10 -22.44 24.06
CA GLY A 127 16.98 -23.90 24.07
C GLY A 127 18.08 -24.60 24.89
N GLU A 128 19.30 -24.06 24.89
CA GLU A 128 20.37 -24.53 25.78
C GLU A 128 19.96 -24.51 27.26
N ARG A 129 19.22 -23.47 27.67
CA ARG A 129 18.65 -23.33 29.02
C ARG A 129 17.54 -24.33 29.34
N LEU A 130 16.87 -24.87 28.32
CA LEU A 130 15.83 -25.91 28.45
C LEU A 130 16.41 -27.33 28.39
N GLY A 131 17.73 -27.47 28.30
CA GLY A 131 18.40 -28.76 28.19
C GLY A 131 18.44 -29.34 26.77
N PHE A 132 18.26 -28.50 25.75
CA PHE A 132 18.39 -28.90 24.34
C PHE A 132 19.76 -28.50 23.78
N ASP A 133 20.31 -29.34 22.91
CA ASP A 133 21.38 -28.99 21.99
C ASP A 133 20.75 -28.47 20.71
N VAL A 134 20.85 -27.16 20.49
CA VAL A 134 20.18 -26.44 19.40
C VAL A 134 21.21 -26.00 18.37
N ASN A 135 21.03 -26.46 17.13
CA ASN A 135 21.76 -25.98 15.98
C ASN A 135 20.78 -25.54 14.89
N ILE A 136 20.51 -24.23 14.86
CA ILE A 136 19.69 -23.59 13.84
C ILE A 136 20.59 -22.74 12.96
N SER A 137 20.59 -22.99 11.65
CA SER A 137 21.40 -22.26 10.68
C SER A 137 20.59 -21.85 9.45
N PHE A 138 20.98 -20.75 8.81
CA PHE A 138 20.41 -20.30 7.54
C PHE A 138 20.99 -21.09 6.37
N SER A 139 20.10 -21.60 5.52
CA SER A 139 20.46 -22.16 4.22
C SER A 139 20.43 -21.11 3.13
N SER A 140 19.39 -20.27 3.11
CA SER A 140 19.24 -19.18 2.15
C SER A 140 18.28 -18.12 2.65
N MET A 141 18.37 -16.92 2.06
CA MET A 141 17.41 -15.84 2.23
C MET A 141 17.14 -15.18 0.89
N ASP A 142 15.86 -15.05 0.57
CA ASP A 142 15.37 -14.35 -0.62
C ASP A 142 14.36 -13.29 -0.23
N ILE A 143 14.36 -12.20 -0.98
CA ILE A 143 13.44 -11.08 -0.81
C ILE A 143 12.80 -10.84 -2.17
N TYR A 144 11.49 -10.67 -2.17
CA TYR A 144 10.71 -10.42 -3.38
C TYR A 144 9.73 -9.27 -3.17
N PRO A 145 9.47 -8.45 -4.20
CA PRO A 145 8.28 -7.62 -4.20
C PRO A 145 7.05 -8.53 -4.20
N TYR A 146 6.14 -8.35 -3.24
CA TYR A 146 4.95 -9.17 -3.09
C TYR A 146 3.76 -8.54 -3.80
N ASP A 147 3.44 -7.30 -3.43
CA ASP A 147 2.46 -6.43 -4.09
C ASP A 147 2.98 -4.98 -4.03
N SER A 148 2.19 -4.00 -4.47
CA SER A 148 2.57 -2.58 -4.39
C SER A 148 2.89 -2.10 -2.96
N TRP A 149 2.33 -2.74 -1.94
CA TRP A 149 2.34 -2.28 -0.54
C TRP A 149 3.22 -3.12 0.38
N HIS A 150 3.76 -4.23 -0.11
CA HIS A 150 4.49 -5.21 0.67
C HIS A 150 5.62 -5.83 -0.13
N PHE A 151 6.70 -6.14 0.58
CA PHE A 151 7.68 -7.13 0.14
C PHE A 151 7.62 -8.35 1.05
N ILE A 152 8.05 -9.49 0.52
CA ILE A 152 8.10 -10.75 1.25
C ILE A 152 9.53 -11.20 1.43
N GLU A 153 9.84 -11.64 2.64
CA GLU A 153 11.09 -12.28 3.00
C GLU A 153 10.85 -13.78 3.11
N ILE A 154 11.71 -14.58 2.49
CA ILE A 154 11.66 -16.04 2.53
C ILE A 154 13.03 -16.53 2.97
N ILE A 155 13.06 -17.20 4.13
CA ILE A 155 14.28 -17.85 4.63
C ILE A 155 14.12 -19.36 4.59
N ALA A 156 15.21 -20.05 4.31
CA ALA A 156 15.33 -21.49 4.47
C ALA A 156 16.26 -21.80 5.63
N LEU A 157 15.84 -22.72 6.50
CA LEU A 157 16.54 -23.06 7.73
C LEU A 157 16.90 -24.54 7.77
N ASN A 158 18.04 -24.85 8.39
CA ASN A 158 18.33 -26.19 8.88
C ASN A 158 18.15 -26.18 10.39
N LEU A 159 17.28 -27.07 10.86
CA LEU A 159 16.91 -27.25 12.26
C LEU A 159 17.44 -28.62 12.70
N ASP A 160 18.46 -28.63 13.55
CA ASP A 160 18.91 -29.82 14.26
C ASP A 160 18.84 -29.52 15.76
N ILE A 161 17.84 -30.10 16.42
CA ILE A 161 17.55 -29.83 17.83
C ILE A 161 17.38 -31.17 18.53
N SER A 162 18.22 -31.43 19.51
CA SER A 162 18.20 -32.69 20.26
C SER A 162 18.15 -32.44 21.75
N ASP A 163 17.55 -33.38 22.48
CA ASP A 163 17.61 -33.42 23.92
C ASP A 163 19.00 -33.88 24.40
N LYS A 164 19.58 -33.19 25.38
CA LYS A 164 20.93 -33.51 25.90
C LYS A 164 21.02 -34.89 26.54
N GLU A 165 19.90 -35.44 27.01
CA GLU A 165 19.82 -36.79 27.58
C GLU A 165 19.55 -37.84 26.48
N GLY A 166 19.43 -37.42 25.21
CA GLY A 166 19.22 -38.30 24.07
C GLY A 166 17.79 -38.83 23.94
N MET A 167 16.82 -38.24 24.64
CA MET A 167 15.45 -38.76 24.70
C MET A 167 14.63 -38.48 23.42
N CYS A 168 14.89 -37.36 22.75
CA CYS A 168 14.21 -36.97 21.52
C CYS A 168 15.09 -36.10 20.62
N LYS A 169 14.82 -36.14 19.30
CA LYS A 169 15.50 -35.33 18.27
C LYS A 169 14.50 -34.80 17.27
N TYR A 170 14.66 -33.55 16.87
CA TYR A 170 13.99 -32.92 15.76
C TYR A 170 15.03 -32.49 14.73
N GLU A 171 14.97 -33.11 13.55
CA GLU A 171 15.88 -32.81 12.44
C GLU A 171 15.10 -32.56 11.15
N ARG A 172 15.28 -31.36 10.60
CA ARG A 172 14.71 -30.93 9.33
C ARG A 172 15.64 -29.95 8.63
N SER A 173 15.90 -30.19 7.36
CA SER A 173 16.66 -29.29 6.50
C SER A 173 15.74 -28.55 5.54
N ASN A 174 16.15 -27.36 5.12
CA ASN A 174 15.44 -26.52 4.15
C ASN A 174 13.99 -26.19 4.55
N VAL A 175 13.74 -25.94 5.84
CA VAL A 175 12.44 -25.49 6.34
C VAL A 175 12.23 -24.04 5.94
N LYS A 176 11.25 -23.80 5.05
CA LYS A 176 10.93 -22.45 4.58
C LYS A 176 10.02 -21.73 5.56
N THR A 177 10.39 -20.50 5.90
CA THR A 177 9.56 -19.56 6.67
C THR A 177 9.47 -18.27 5.88
N TYR A 178 8.30 -17.63 5.89
CA TYR A 178 8.08 -16.37 5.21
C TYR A 178 7.51 -15.32 6.14
N SER A 179 7.73 -14.06 5.77
CA SER A 179 7.28 -12.87 6.48
C SER A 179 6.89 -11.81 5.46
N LEU A 180 5.71 -11.22 5.63
CA LEU A 180 5.23 -10.12 4.81
C LEU A 180 5.50 -8.79 5.52
N VAL A 181 6.19 -7.88 4.84
CA VAL A 181 6.59 -6.59 5.40
C VAL A 181 5.92 -5.47 4.62
N SER A 182 5.12 -4.64 5.32
CA SER A 182 4.45 -3.50 4.72
C SER A 182 5.39 -2.30 4.57
N ILE A 183 5.30 -1.62 3.43
CA ILE A 183 5.98 -0.33 3.18
C ILE A 183 5.12 0.88 3.55
N ILE A 184 3.85 0.66 3.94
CA ILE A 184 2.95 1.77 4.32
C ILE A 184 3.54 2.54 5.51
N GLY A 185 3.50 3.87 5.38
CA GLY A 185 4.09 4.81 6.33
C GLY A 185 5.61 4.94 6.25
N LEU A 186 6.29 4.22 5.36
CA LEU A 186 7.70 4.49 5.03
C LEU A 186 7.78 5.68 4.06
N GLU A 187 8.91 6.38 4.07
CA GLU A 187 9.16 7.52 3.18
C GLU A 187 9.49 7.02 1.76
N ASP A 188 8.91 7.68 0.77
CA ASP A 188 9.17 7.43 -0.63
C ASP A 188 10.38 8.25 -1.08
N VAL A 189 11.46 7.54 -1.42
CA VAL A 189 12.73 8.16 -1.83
C VAL A 189 12.65 8.86 -3.18
N LEU A 190 11.63 8.59 -4.00
CA LEU A 190 11.48 9.20 -5.31
C LEU A 190 11.45 10.73 -5.23
N TYR A 191 10.71 11.28 -4.27
CA TYR A 191 10.59 12.73 -4.06
C TYR A 191 11.90 13.38 -3.59
N PRO A 192 12.53 12.96 -2.48
CA PRO A 192 13.76 13.60 -2.02
C PRO A 192 14.91 13.44 -3.01
N LEU A 193 15.00 12.35 -3.78
CA LEU A 193 15.99 12.20 -4.84
C LEU A 193 15.81 13.21 -5.97
N ASN A 194 14.57 13.48 -6.39
CA ASN A 194 14.29 14.36 -7.52
C ASN A 194 14.02 15.82 -7.13
N THR A 195 13.96 16.14 -5.84
CA THR A 195 13.66 17.50 -5.33
C THR A 195 14.76 18.05 -4.41
N ALA A 196 15.97 17.47 -4.44
CA ALA A 196 17.07 17.85 -3.56
C ALA A 196 16.66 17.86 -2.07
N ASN A 197 15.91 16.83 -1.66
CA ASN A 197 15.41 16.62 -0.29
C ASN A 197 14.49 17.76 0.22
N LYS A 198 13.87 18.54 -0.67
CA LYS A 198 12.90 19.59 -0.29
C LYS A 198 11.52 19.04 -0.03
N ILE A 199 11.11 18.01 -0.79
CA ILE A 199 9.80 17.40 -0.68
C ILE A 199 9.95 15.99 -0.18
N ARG A 200 9.13 15.66 0.81
CA ARG A 200 9.11 14.38 1.50
C ARG A 200 7.70 13.86 1.53
N ARG A 201 7.53 12.60 1.16
CA ARG A 201 6.24 11.94 1.10
C ARG A 201 6.36 10.53 1.66
N GLY A 202 5.35 10.10 2.40
CA GLY A 202 5.25 8.73 2.88
C GLY A 202 4.25 7.93 2.06
N PHE A 203 4.48 6.63 1.91
CA PHE A 203 3.52 5.73 1.27
C PHE A 203 2.20 5.70 2.03
N ARG A 204 1.15 6.21 1.39
CA ARG A 204 -0.24 6.21 1.88
C ARG A 204 -1.13 5.61 0.82
N LYS A 205 -1.72 4.45 1.11
CA LYS A 205 -2.57 3.73 0.15
C LYS A 205 -3.92 4.42 -0.02
N SER A 206 -4.38 4.58 -1.26
CA SER A 206 -5.79 4.88 -1.52
C SER A 206 -6.65 3.63 -1.30
N ASN A 207 -7.77 3.81 -0.60
CA ASN A 207 -8.75 2.75 -0.33
C ASN A 207 -9.94 2.79 -1.32
N ARG A 208 -9.90 3.67 -2.33
CA ARG A 208 -11.02 3.88 -3.24
C ARG A 208 -10.95 2.96 -4.44
N THR A 209 -12.12 2.47 -4.86
CA THR A 209 -12.33 1.68 -6.08
C THR A 209 -13.15 2.43 -7.12
N GLU A 210 -13.87 3.47 -6.71
CA GLU A 210 -14.68 4.33 -7.57
C GLU A 210 -13.97 5.66 -7.78
N SER A 211 -14.06 6.16 -9.01
CA SER A 211 -13.41 7.43 -9.40
C SER A 211 -14.38 8.60 -9.48
N VAL A 212 -15.68 8.33 -9.52
CA VAL A 212 -16.73 9.32 -9.77
C VAL A 212 -17.94 9.06 -8.89
N GLU A 213 -18.45 10.11 -8.26
CA GLU A 213 -19.69 10.11 -7.48
C GLU A 213 -20.71 11.05 -8.15
N VAL A 214 -21.96 10.60 -8.30
CA VAL A 214 -23.05 11.45 -8.82
C VAL A 214 -23.63 12.28 -7.68
N LEU A 215 -23.50 13.60 -7.77
CA LEU A 215 -24.02 14.53 -6.77
C LEU A 215 -25.50 14.86 -7.02
N ALA A 216 -25.86 15.19 -8.27
CA ALA A 216 -27.25 15.35 -8.69
C ALA A 216 -27.46 15.12 -10.18
N PRO A 217 -28.67 14.70 -10.57
CA PRO A 217 -29.17 14.86 -11.92
C PRO A 217 -29.74 16.27 -12.12
N GLY A 218 -29.65 16.76 -13.36
CA GLY A 218 -30.40 17.89 -13.89
C GLY A 218 -31.45 17.42 -14.89
N ILE A 219 -32.26 18.36 -15.37
CA ILE A 219 -33.31 18.12 -16.36
C ILE A 219 -32.89 18.52 -17.78
N ASN A 220 -31.87 19.36 -17.90
CA ASN A 220 -31.27 19.78 -19.16
C ASN A 220 -29.77 20.06 -18.98
N GLY A 221 -29.02 20.13 -20.08
CA GLY A 221 -27.59 20.37 -20.03
C GLY A 221 -26.91 20.21 -21.39
N LYS A 222 -25.67 20.68 -21.49
CA LYS A 222 -24.85 20.66 -22.71
C LYS A 222 -23.39 20.41 -22.37
N GLY A 223 -22.70 19.68 -23.23
CA GLY A 223 -21.25 19.53 -23.18
C GLY A 223 -20.72 18.72 -21.99
N ILE A 224 -19.39 18.69 -21.89
CA ILE A 224 -18.64 18.16 -20.75
C ILE A 224 -17.71 19.28 -20.30
N GLY A 225 -17.70 19.54 -19.00
CA GLY A 225 -16.91 20.61 -18.40
C GLY A 225 -16.64 20.32 -16.94
N GLY A 226 -16.02 21.25 -16.25
CA GLY A 226 -15.75 21.10 -14.83
C GLY A 226 -14.58 21.93 -14.36
N GLY A 227 -14.54 22.16 -13.06
CA GLY A 227 -13.61 23.09 -12.47
C GLY A 227 -13.92 23.34 -11.00
N ARG A 228 -13.30 24.38 -10.46
CA ARG A 228 -13.51 24.82 -9.08
C ARG A 228 -14.91 25.40 -8.95
N VAL A 229 -15.64 25.00 -7.92
CA VAL A 229 -16.98 25.53 -7.65
C VAL A 229 -16.89 26.97 -7.15
N PHE A 230 -17.68 27.85 -7.75
CA PHE A 230 -17.90 29.22 -7.30
C PHE A 230 -19.41 29.47 -7.18
N ASP A 231 -19.87 29.71 -5.95
CA ASP A 231 -21.28 29.92 -5.66
C ASP A 231 -21.65 31.39 -5.82
N VAL A 232 -22.59 31.67 -6.71
CA VAL A 232 -23.16 33.00 -6.94
C VAL A 232 -24.44 33.10 -6.12
N SER A 233 -24.28 33.09 -4.79
CA SER A 233 -25.43 33.18 -3.87
C SER A 233 -26.01 34.58 -3.82
N ASP A 234 -27.33 34.62 -3.70
CA ASP A 234 -28.17 35.81 -3.74
C ASP A 234 -28.08 36.65 -2.45
N GLU A 235 -27.46 37.83 -2.52
CA GLU A 235 -27.73 38.89 -1.53
C GLU A 235 -28.57 40.05 -2.10
N ASN A 236 -28.88 40.05 -3.41
CA ASN A 236 -29.93 40.82 -4.11
C ASN A 236 -30.00 40.33 -5.57
N GLU A 237 -31.19 39.99 -6.08
CA GLU A 237 -31.42 39.55 -7.47
C GLU A 237 -30.82 40.53 -8.52
N SER A 238 -30.62 41.79 -8.16
CA SER A 238 -30.06 42.83 -9.05
C SER A 238 -28.53 42.82 -9.22
N ASP A 239 -27.77 42.18 -8.33
CA ASP A 239 -26.30 42.38 -8.21
C ASP A 239 -25.48 41.12 -8.57
N GLN A 240 -26.14 40.05 -9.01
CA GLN A 240 -25.45 38.79 -9.34
C GLN A 240 -24.56 38.89 -10.59
N GLY A 241 -24.92 39.74 -11.56
CA GLY A 241 -24.05 40.09 -12.69
C GLY A 241 -22.73 40.74 -12.24
N ASP A 242 -22.78 41.50 -11.15
CA ASP A 242 -21.59 42.15 -10.57
C ASP A 242 -20.68 41.11 -9.89
N ASN A 243 -21.23 40.07 -9.27
CA ASN A 243 -20.42 38.99 -8.67
C ASN A 243 -19.62 38.20 -9.73
N ILE A 244 -20.25 37.86 -10.86
CA ILE A 244 -19.59 37.12 -11.96
C ILE A 244 -18.50 37.99 -12.61
N THR A 245 -18.81 39.26 -12.90
CA THR A 245 -17.85 40.18 -13.51
C THR A 245 -16.71 40.54 -12.56
N ALA A 246 -16.99 40.72 -11.26
CA ALA A 246 -15.98 40.94 -10.24
C ALA A 246 -15.02 39.74 -10.13
N TYR A 247 -15.53 38.51 -10.19
CA TYR A 247 -14.69 37.31 -10.19
C TYR A 247 -13.68 37.33 -11.34
N ASN A 248 -14.15 37.54 -12.58
CA ASN A 248 -13.28 37.62 -13.76
C ASN A 248 -12.22 38.74 -13.62
N SER A 249 -12.60 39.91 -13.09
CA SER A 249 -11.63 41.00 -12.89
C SER A 249 -10.53 40.67 -11.87
N THR A 250 -10.84 39.80 -10.90
CA THR A 250 -9.91 39.41 -9.83
C THR A 250 -9.02 38.25 -10.25
N TYR A 251 -9.57 37.30 -11.02
CA TYR A 251 -8.88 36.06 -11.43
C TYR A 251 -9.15 35.71 -12.91
N PRO A 252 -8.72 36.57 -13.85
CA PRO A 252 -9.05 36.40 -15.27
C PRO A 252 -8.52 35.08 -15.85
N GLU A 253 -7.39 34.57 -15.33
CA GLU A 253 -6.79 33.31 -15.73
C GLU A 253 -7.56 32.06 -15.26
N LEU A 254 -8.36 32.18 -14.19
CA LEU A 254 -9.06 31.03 -13.59
C LEU A 254 -10.46 30.79 -14.17
N VAL A 255 -10.97 31.69 -15.00
CA VAL A 255 -12.35 31.64 -15.51
C VAL A 255 -12.63 30.31 -16.21
N ASN A 256 -11.74 29.88 -17.10
CA ASN A 256 -11.88 28.63 -17.86
C ASN A 256 -11.83 27.36 -17.00
N TYR A 257 -11.51 27.50 -15.71
CA TYR A 257 -11.41 26.41 -14.74
C TYR A 257 -12.37 26.58 -13.57
N THR A 258 -13.37 27.45 -13.72
CA THR A 258 -14.38 27.74 -12.70
C THR A 258 -15.75 27.22 -13.15
N VAL A 259 -16.48 26.61 -12.23
CA VAL A 259 -17.88 26.23 -12.41
C VAL A 259 -18.73 27.17 -11.58
N PHE A 260 -19.56 27.96 -12.24
CA PHE A 260 -20.48 28.89 -11.58
C PHE A 260 -21.76 28.15 -11.17
N VAL A 261 -22.15 28.29 -9.91
CA VAL A 261 -23.42 27.80 -9.38
C VAL A 261 -24.36 28.99 -9.22
N ILE A 262 -25.55 28.89 -9.79
CA ILE A 262 -26.53 29.99 -9.89
C ILE A 262 -27.85 29.52 -9.28
N ASP A 263 -28.42 30.36 -8.42
CA ASP A 263 -29.62 30.10 -7.61
C ASP A 263 -30.74 31.09 -7.95
N VAL A 264 -31.04 31.30 -9.25
CA VAL A 264 -32.09 32.24 -9.72
C VAL A 264 -32.88 31.71 -10.93
N ASP A 265 -34.19 31.92 -10.92
CA ASP A 265 -35.10 31.68 -12.06
C ASP A 265 -34.83 32.67 -13.22
N ASP A 266 -34.75 32.19 -14.47
CA ASP A 266 -34.60 32.97 -15.72
C ASP A 266 -33.30 33.81 -15.90
N PHE A 267 -32.28 33.59 -15.07
CA PHE A 267 -31.06 34.39 -14.94
C PHE A 267 -30.32 34.77 -16.23
N TYR A 268 -30.18 33.85 -17.18
CA TYR A 268 -29.25 34.02 -18.31
C TYR A 268 -29.60 35.21 -19.23
N ASN A 269 -30.91 35.49 -19.38
CA ASN A 269 -31.39 36.56 -20.24
C ASN A 269 -31.20 37.96 -19.62
N ASP A 270 -31.08 38.06 -18.30
CA ASP A 270 -30.93 39.34 -17.58
C ASP A 270 -29.47 39.72 -17.30
N LEU A 271 -28.52 38.85 -17.67
CA LEU A 271 -27.09 39.12 -17.55
C LEU A 271 -26.60 40.23 -18.48
N SER A 272 -25.66 41.04 -17.98
CA SER A 272 -24.87 41.94 -18.81
C SER A 272 -24.04 41.17 -19.84
N ASP A 273 -23.71 41.80 -20.97
CA ASP A 273 -22.90 41.17 -22.02
C ASP A 273 -21.53 40.69 -21.48
N ASP A 274 -20.94 41.43 -20.53
CA ASP A 274 -19.69 41.04 -19.87
C ASP A 274 -19.85 39.77 -19.03
N ALA A 275 -20.92 39.65 -18.24
CA ALA A 275 -21.19 38.45 -17.45
C ALA A 275 -21.45 37.23 -18.35
N ARG A 276 -22.20 37.40 -19.45
CA ARG A 276 -22.41 36.33 -20.44
C ARG A 276 -21.10 35.87 -21.08
N ASN A 277 -20.21 36.80 -21.41
CA ASN A 277 -18.89 36.47 -21.95
C ASN A 277 -18.05 35.65 -20.96
N VAL A 278 -18.10 35.98 -19.67
CA VAL A 278 -17.43 35.21 -18.60
C VAL A 278 -17.98 33.79 -18.53
N LEU A 279 -19.30 33.62 -18.51
CA LEU A 279 -19.94 32.30 -18.51
C LEU A 279 -19.58 31.49 -19.76
N ASN A 280 -19.54 32.13 -20.92
CA ASN A 280 -19.13 31.51 -22.19
C ASN A 280 -17.67 31.02 -22.19
N SER A 281 -16.80 31.68 -21.42
CA SER A 281 -15.42 31.23 -21.21
C SER A 281 -15.24 30.28 -20.03
N SER A 282 -16.27 30.04 -19.21
CA SER A 282 -16.13 29.29 -17.96
C SER A 282 -15.91 27.78 -18.14
N GLY A 283 -15.43 27.11 -17.10
CA GLY A 283 -15.33 25.65 -17.05
C GLY A 283 -16.69 24.94 -17.00
N GLY A 284 -17.74 25.67 -16.64
CA GLY A 284 -19.14 25.24 -16.77
C GLY A 284 -20.10 25.99 -15.87
N VAL A 285 -21.39 25.71 -16.00
CA VAL A 285 -22.46 26.35 -15.20
C VAL A 285 -23.42 25.31 -14.63
N ILE A 286 -23.77 25.50 -13.35
CA ILE A 286 -24.82 24.76 -12.66
C ILE A 286 -25.93 25.74 -12.33
N ASP A 287 -27.13 25.47 -12.82
CA ASP A 287 -28.32 26.28 -12.54
C ASP A 287 -29.35 25.42 -11.79
N TYR A 288 -29.80 25.89 -10.63
CA TYR A 288 -30.79 25.16 -9.84
C TYR A 288 -32.20 25.19 -10.44
N TYR A 289 -32.55 26.25 -11.17
CA TYR A 289 -33.95 26.52 -11.48
C TYR A 289 -34.28 26.57 -12.97
N ASN A 290 -33.41 27.13 -13.82
CA ASN A 290 -33.74 27.29 -15.24
C ASN A 290 -33.81 25.93 -15.96
N GLU A 291 -34.96 25.59 -16.52
CA GLU A 291 -35.16 24.31 -17.22
C GLU A 291 -34.62 24.34 -18.69
N SER A 292 -34.38 25.53 -19.25
CA SER A 292 -33.97 25.72 -20.64
C SER A 292 -32.94 26.85 -20.79
N LEU A 293 -31.72 26.58 -20.34
CA LEU A 293 -30.60 27.50 -20.50
C LEU A 293 -30.18 27.56 -21.98
N ASP A 294 -30.68 28.56 -22.71
CA ASP A 294 -30.46 28.77 -24.15
C ASP A 294 -29.13 29.49 -24.43
N ALA A 295 -28.03 28.92 -23.93
CA ALA A 295 -26.70 29.47 -24.12
C ALA A 295 -25.85 28.65 -25.11
N GLU A 296 -25.37 29.33 -26.14
CA GLU A 296 -24.39 28.79 -27.08
C GLU A 296 -22.97 29.16 -26.62
N GLY A 297 -22.21 28.21 -26.09
CA GLY A 297 -20.77 28.40 -25.89
C GLY A 297 -20.09 27.58 -24.81
N PHE A 298 -20.81 27.15 -23.78
CA PHE A 298 -20.22 26.52 -22.59
C PHE A 298 -20.94 25.25 -22.13
N PRO A 299 -20.27 24.38 -21.35
CA PRO A 299 -20.91 23.25 -20.69
C PRO A 299 -21.82 23.69 -19.54
N TYR A 300 -23.03 23.14 -19.45
CA TYR A 300 -23.93 23.45 -18.34
C TYR A 300 -24.82 22.26 -17.95
N VAL A 301 -25.32 22.29 -16.72
CA VAL A 301 -26.40 21.41 -16.22
C VAL A 301 -27.41 22.30 -15.49
N SER A 302 -28.70 22.17 -15.81
CA SER A 302 -29.74 23.05 -15.31
C SER A 302 -30.95 22.29 -14.75
N GLY A 303 -31.79 23.00 -13.99
CA GLY A 303 -32.92 22.46 -13.24
C GLY A 303 -32.50 21.38 -12.25
N VAL A 304 -31.46 21.70 -11.48
CA VAL A 304 -30.89 20.84 -10.46
C VAL A 304 -31.57 21.13 -9.13
N SER A 305 -32.10 20.11 -8.45
CA SER A 305 -32.60 20.30 -7.09
C SER A 305 -31.49 20.86 -6.20
N LYS A 306 -31.73 22.00 -5.52
CA LYS A 306 -30.76 22.72 -4.69
C LYS A 306 -29.79 21.77 -3.96
N LEU A 307 -28.51 21.84 -4.34
CA LEU A 307 -27.41 21.03 -3.81
C LEU A 307 -26.53 21.83 -2.84
N ASN A 308 -26.04 21.20 -1.79
CA ASN A 308 -25.06 21.83 -0.90
C ASN A 308 -23.63 21.45 -1.31
N PHE A 309 -22.82 22.44 -1.73
CA PHE A 309 -21.41 22.25 -2.10
C PHE A 309 -20.43 22.45 -0.94
N SER A 310 -20.90 22.58 0.31
CA SER A 310 -20.05 22.71 1.49
C SER A 310 -19.01 21.58 1.55
N GLY A 311 -17.72 21.94 1.42
CA GLY A 311 -16.60 21.00 1.44
C GLY A 311 -16.29 20.33 0.10
N ILE A 312 -16.93 20.76 -1.00
CA ILE A 312 -16.64 20.31 -2.37
C ILE A 312 -15.94 21.45 -3.11
N SER A 313 -14.66 21.26 -3.42
CA SER A 313 -13.86 22.26 -4.13
C SER A 313 -14.04 22.19 -5.65
N TYR A 314 -14.23 21.00 -6.20
CA TYR A 314 -14.24 20.75 -7.65
C TYR A 314 -15.38 19.84 -8.07
N VAL A 315 -15.96 20.12 -9.23
CA VAL A 315 -17.04 19.32 -9.84
C VAL A 315 -16.82 19.17 -11.34
N ALA A 316 -17.31 18.06 -11.89
CA ALA A 316 -17.41 17.82 -13.32
C ALA A 316 -18.89 17.81 -13.75
N LEU A 317 -19.14 18.30 -14.96
CA LEU A 317 -20.44 18.31 -15.62
C LEU A 317 -20.44 17.29 -16.75
N ARG A 318 -21.46 16.45 -16.80
CA ARG A 318 -21.59 15.41 -17.83
C ARG A 318 -22.92 15.51 -18.54
N ASN A 319 -22.87 15.66 -19.86
CA ASN A 319 -24.01 15.40 -20.72
C ASN A 319 -23.79 14.15 -21.60
N ASN A 320 -24.31 13.01 -21.14
CA ASN A 320 -24.46 11.80 -21.94
C ASN A 320 -25.93 11.30 -21.89
N GLY A 321 -26.87 12.22 -22.08
CA GLY A 321 -28.32 11.95 -21.98
C GLY A 321 -28.85 11.81 -20.54
N LYS A 322 -28.03 12.12 -19.53
CA LYS A 322 -28.40 12.09 -18.11
C LYS A 322 -28.21 13.41 -17.35
N HIS A 323 -27.52 14.40 -17.95
CA HIS A 323 -27.26 15.73 -17.39
C HIS A 323 -26.85 15.68 -15.91
N GLU A 324 -25.63 15.26 -15.59
CA GLU A 324 -25.22 14.99 -14.20
C GLU A 324 -24.13 15.94 -13.72
N ILE A 325 -24.22 16.30 -12.45
CA ILE A 325 -23.13 16.94 -11.69
C ILE A 325 -22.41 15.84 -10.91
N LEU A 326 -21.09 15.82 -11.05
CA LEU A 326 -20.24 14.75 -10.57
C LEU A 326 -19.14 15.31 -9.68
N ARG A 327 -18.82 14.56 -8.62
CA ARG A 327 -17.57 14.71 -7.88
C ARG A 327 -16.58 13.70 -8.40
N LEU A 328 -15.41 14.16 -8.84
CA LEU A 328 -14.30 13.27 -9.14
C LEU A 328 -13.57 12.94 -7.84
N LEU A 329 -13.65 11.67 -7.43
CA LEU A 329 -13.09 11.19 -6.16
C LEU A 329 -11.56 11.18 -6.17
N ILE A 330 -10.94 11.24 -7.36
CA ILE A 330 -9.49 11.42 -7.53
C ILE A 330 -8.98 12.72 -6.88
N ASN A 331 -9.83 13.73 -6.71
CA ASN A 331 -9.45 14.97 -6.03
C ASN A 331 -9.06 14.72 -4.57
N ASP A 332 -9.74 13.78 -3.90
CA ASP A 332 -9.38 13.39 -2.53
C ASP A 332 -8.02 12.66 -2.50
N ASP A 333 -7.70 11.88 -3.54
CA ASP A 333 -6.42 11.20 -3.67
C ASP A 333 -5.27 12.18 -3.96
N ILE A 334 -5.55 13.23 -4.74
CA ILE A 334 -4.63 14.35 -5.01
C ILE A 334 -4.35 15.12 -3.72
N GLU A 335 -5.40 15.58 -3.03
CA GLU A 335 -5.30 16.37 -1.80
C GLU A 335 -4.69 15.55 -0.64
N GLY A 336 -5.06 14.27 -0.55
CA GLY A 336 -4.58 13.35 0.48
C GLY A 336 -3.18 12.80 0.23
N GLU A 337 -2.57 13.13 -0.92
CA GLU A 337 -1.31 12.57 -1.37
C GLU A 337 -1.31 11.04 -1.30
N LEU A 338 -2.32 10.42 -1.89
CA LEU A 338 -2.50 8.97 -1.89
C LEU A 338 -1.78 8.29 -3.08
N TYR A 339 -1.45 7.02 -2.88
CA TYR A 339 -0.78 6.15 -3.83
C TYR A 339 -1.76 5.09 -4.35
N HIS A 340 -1.49 4.63 -5.57
CA HIS A 340 -2.21 3.55 -6.24
C HIS A 340 -1.23 2.46 -6.70
N SER A 341 -1.75 1.24 -6.88
CA SER A 341 -1.02 0.17 -7.54
C SER A 341 -0.81 0.51 -9.01
N SER A 342 0.34 0.13 -9.57
CA SER A 342 0.71 0.42 -10.95
C SER A 342 1.30 -0.79 -11.65
N LYS A 343 1.02 -0.91 -12.95
CA LYS A 343 1.65 -1.89 -13.85
C LYS A 343 3.01 -1.43 -14.37
N ASN A 344 3.19 -0.12 -14.48
CA ASN A 344 4.32 0.49 -15.17
C ASN A 344 5.22 1.31 -14.22
N GLY A 345 4.64 1.91 -13.18
CA GLY A 345 5.38 2.66 -12.18
C GLY A 345 6.35 1.79 -11.38
N SER A 346 7.48 2.37 -10.97
CA SER A 346 8.50 1.70 -10.17
C SER A 346 7.94 1.09 -8.88
N CYS A 347 8.39 -0.13 -8.56
CA CYS A 347 8.12 -0.73 -7.25
C CYS A 347 9.01 -0.10 -6.16
N PHE A 348 8.77 -0.44 -4.89
CA PHE A 348 9.56 0.05 -3.76
C PHE A 348 11.08 -0.09 -3.96
N PHE A 349 11.52 -1.25 -4.44
CA PHE A 349 12.93 -1.53 -4.68
C PHE A 349 13.50 -0.76 -5.88
N ASP A 350 12.72 -0.60 -6.96
CA ASP A 350 13.10 0.25 -8.10
C ASP A 350 13.32 1.70 -7.67
N ARG A 351 12.43 2.25 -6.82
CA ARG A 351 12.54 3.62 -6.30
C ARG A 351 13.83 3.82 -5.51
N LEU A 352 14.22 2.84 -4.68
CA LEU A 352 15.49 2.84 -3.94
C LEU A 352 16.72 2.76 -4.85
N GLU A 353 16.58 2.17 -6.03
CA GLU A 353 17.61 2.11 -7.06
C GLU A 353 17.57 3.32 -8.01
N GLY A 354 16.64 4.27 -7.79
CA GLY A 354 16.49 5.48 -8.62
C GLY A 354 15.79 5.23 -9.95
N ASN A 355 15.20 4.06 -10.15
CA ASN A 355 14.45 3.74 -11.36
C ASN A 355 13.04 4.35 -11.27
N LEU A 356 12.62 5.06 -12.33
CA LEU A 356 11.28 5.65 -12.42
C LEU A 356 10.22 4.61 -12.82
N ASN A 357 10.57 3.72 -13.75
CA ASN A 357 9.68 2.68 -14.27
C ASN A 357 9.97 1.31 -13.63
N LEU A 358 8.99 0.41 -13.68
CA LEU A 358 9.12 -0.96 -13.21
C LEU A 358 10.16 -1.74 -14.03
N SER A 359 11.28 -2.11 -13.40
CA SER A 359 12.38 -2.75 -14.11
C SER A 359 12.13 -4.22 -14.43
N GLU A 360 12.80 -4.71 -15.47
CA GLU A 360 12.71 -6.13 -15.86
C GLU A 360 13.26 -7.06 -14.77
N LYS A 361 14.20 -6.58 -13.93
CA LYS A 361 14.68 -7.27 -12.73
C LYS A 361 13.49 -7.64 -11.83
N TYR A 362 12.71 -6.65 -11.38
CA TYR A 362 11.62 -6.89 -10.43
C TYR A 362 10.39 -7.54 -11.05
N LYS A 363 10.13 -7.32 -12.35
CA LYS A 363 9.12 -8.11 -13.10
C LYS A 363 9.44 -9.60 -13.05
N ASN A 364 10.70 -9.96 -13.28
CA ASN A 364 11.12 -11.37 -13.25
C ASN A 364 11.13 -11.95 -11.83
N ARG A 365 11.54 -11.15 -10.82
CA ARG A 365 11.43 -11.57 -9.41
C ARG A 365 9.98 -11.82 -9.00
N SER A 366 9.05 -10.94 -9.35
CA SER A 366 7.61 -11.15 -9.08
C SER A 366 7.07 -12.41 -9.76
N LYS A 367 7.40 -12.64 -11.05
CA LYS A 367 7.03 -13.89 -11.76
C LYS A 367 7.57 -15.15 -11.08
N GLN A 368 8.77 -15.10 -10.51
CA GLN A 368 9.33 -16.22 -9.73
C GLN A 368 8.53 -16.45 -8.45
N LEU A 369 8.18 -15.38 -7.74
CA LEU A 369 7.39 -15.45 -6.52
C LEU A 369 5.98 -16.00 -6.78
N ILE A 370 5.31 -15.52 -7.83
CA ILE A 370 3.98 -16.00 -8.25
C ILE A 370 3.99 -17.51 -8.44
N LYS A 371 5.02 -18.06 -9.11
CA LYS A 371 5.18 -19.51 -9.28
C LYS A 371 5.50 -20.24 -7.98
N LEU A 372 6.28 -19.62 -7.09
CA LEU A 372 6.71 -20.21 -5.83
C LEU A 372 5.55 -20.35 -4.83
N LEU A 373 4.63 -19.39 -4.82
CA LEU A 373 3.54 -19.28 -3.84
C LEU A 373 2.14 -19.45 -4.43
N ASP A 374 2.03 -19.77 -5.73
CA ASP A 374 0.76 -19.93 -6.46
C ASP A 374 -0.16 -18.69 -6.33
N LEU A 375 0.43 -17.51 -6.54
CA LEU A 375 -0.29 -16.23 -6.46
C LEU A 375 -1.00 -15.90 -7.78
N SER A 376 -1.87 -14.88 -7.75
CA SER A 376 -2.51 -14.36 -8.96
C SER A 376 -1.47 -13.80 -9.95
N PRO A 377 -1.58 -14.11 -11.26
CA PRO A 377 -0.69 -13.54 -12.28
C PRO A 377 -0.86 -12.03 -12.44
N ASP A 378 -1.99 -11.47 -12.01
CA ASP A 378 -2.31 -10.04 -12.12
C ASP A 378 -1.81 -9.22 -10.93
N THR A 379 -0.92 -9.79 -10.09
CA THR A 379 -0.38 -9.09 -8.92
C THR A 379 0.50 -7.93 -9.34
N GLU A 380 0.01 -6.70 -9.12
CA GLU A 380 0.76 -5.47 -9.37
C GLU A 380 1.75 -5.20 -8.22
N ILE A 381 3.00 -4.92 -8.59
CA ILE A 381 4.07 -4.57 -7.65
C ILE A 381 4.54 -3.12 -7.79
N GLY A 382 4.14 -2.45 -8.88
CA GLY A 382 4.47 -1.06 -9.12
C GLY A 382 3.64 -0.13 -8.25
N LEU A 383 4.14 1.07 -8.06
CA LEU A 383 3.50 2.15 -7.34
C LEU A 383 3.41 3.37 -8.24
N GLU A 384 2.34 4.13 -8.07
CA GLU A 384 2.24 5.48 -8.62
C GLU A 384 1.49 6.38 -7.66
N SER A 385 1.69 7.68 -7.85
CA SER A 385 1.03 8.71 -7.06
C SER A 385 0.92 10.00 -7.88
N PHE A 386 0.07 10.93 -7.46
CA PHE A 386 -0.05 12.21 -8.14
C PHE A 386 0.92 13.25 -7.58
N VAL A 387 1.65 13.92 -8.46
CA VAL A 387 2.53 15.05 -8.14
C VAL A 387 1.69 16.30 -8.03
N ASN A 388 1.73 16.94 -6.86
CA ASN A 388 1.15 18.26 -6.67
C ASN A 388 2.15 19.33 -7.17
N VAL A 389 1.86 19.88 -8.35
CA VAL A 389 2.71 20.88 -9.02
C VAL A 389 2.84 22.16 -8.18
N ASN A 390 1.81 22.51 -7.41
CA ASN A 390 1.86 23.70 -6.54
C ASN A 390 2.91 23.56 -5.43
N ASN A 391 3.10 22.36 -4.88
CA ASN A 391 4.17 22.11 -3.90
C ASN A 391 5.55 22.39 -4.53
N PHE A 392 5.73 22.08 -5.81
CA PHE A 392 7.02 22.25 -6.49
C PHE A 392 7.29 23.73 -6.78
N ALA A 393 6.23 24.49 -7.11
CA ALA A 393 6.29 25.93 -7.29
C ALA A 393 6.62 26.67 -5.99
N GLU A 394 6.07 26.25 -4.85
CA GLU A 394 6.35 26.84 -3.53
C GLU A 394 7.86 26.83 -3.20
N TYR A 395 8.53 25.71 -3.50
CA TYR A 395 9.97 25.56 -3.28
C TYR A 395 10.84 26.15 -4.41
N LYS A 396 10.23 26.81 -5.40
CA LYS A 396 10.92 27.42 -6.54
C LYS A 396 11.86 26.44 -7.26
N LEU A 397 11.50 25.15 -7.30
CA LEU A 397 12.36 24.10 -7.87
C LEU A 397 12.70 24.36 -9.34
N TYR A 398 11.78 25.01 -10.06
CA TYR A 398 11.96 25.46 -11.45
C TYR A 398 12.97 26.60 -11.58
N GLU A 399 12.95 27.57 -10.66
CA GLU A 399 13.89 28.71 -10.67
C GLU A 399 15.34 28.25 -10.42
N PHE A 400 15.51 27.18 -9.65
CA PHE A 400 16.81 26.58 -9.37
C PHE A 400 17.26 25.53 -10.40
N GLY A 401 16.46 25.30 -11.46
CA GLY A 401 16.77 24.30 -12.50
C GLY A 401 16.77 22.85 -11.99
N ILE A 402 16.11 22.58 -10.86
CA ILE A 402 16.00 21.24 -10.27
C ILE A 402 14.94 20.42 -11.01
N LEU A 403 13.83 21.06 -11.36
CA LEU A 403 12.78 20.51 -12.20
C LEU A 403 12.52 21.46 -13.37
N PRO A 404 12.07 20.97 -14.52
CA PRO A 404 11.72 21.83 -15.63
C PRO A 404 10.32 22.45 -15.45
N ALA A 405 10.11 23.70 -15.88
CA ALA A 405 8.93 24.54 -15.61
C ALA A 405 7.62 24.11 -16.32
N PHE A 406 7.46 22.83 -16.62
CA PHE A 406 6.42 22.35 -17.52
C PHE A 406 5.06 22.21 -16.83
N THR A 407 4.05 22.86 -17.40
CA THR A 407 2.64 22.81 -16.95
C THR A 407 1.84 21.70 -17.63
N ASP A 408 2.40 21.05 -18.67
CA ASP A 408 1.66 20.17 -19.57
C ASP A 408 1.96 18.68 -19.37
N GLN A 409 2.72 18.34 -18.33
CA GLN A 409 3.09 16.96 -17.99
C GLN A 409 1.95 16.20 -17.31
N SER A 410 1.90 14.89 -17.49
CA SER A 410 1.06 13.99 -16.69
C SER A 410 1.45 14.11 -15.23
N SER A 411 0.46 14.27 -14.35
CA SER A 411 0.66 14.40 -12.91
C SER A 411 1.02 13.07 -12.25
N VAL A 412 1.10 11.96 -12.98
CA VAL A 412 1.55 10.66 -12.46
C VAL A 412 3.05 10.71 -12.17
N ASP A 413 3.48 10.42 -10.95
CA ASP A 413 4.82 10.67 -10.44
C ASP A 413 5.98 10.26 -11.36
N TYR A 414 6.00 9.01 -11.78
CA TYR A 414 7.07 8.50 -12.62
C TYR A 414 7.03 9.07 -14.05
N LEU A 415 5.84 9.47 -14.55
CA LEU A 415 5.68 10.09 -15.87
C LEU A 415 6.03 11.58 -15.83
N TYR A 416 5.65 12.27 -14.76
CA TYR A 416 5.99 13.66 -14.50
C TYR A 416 7.50 13.87 -14.55
N LEU A 417 8.25 13.00 -13.84
CA LEU A 417 9.72 13.03 -13.80
C LEU A 417 10.40 12.66 -15.13
N GLN A 418 9.65 12.09 -16.08
CA GLN A 418 10.12 11.74 -17.43
C GLN A 418 9.71 12.76 -18.49
N ASP A 419 9.02 13.84 -18.11
CA ASP A 419 8.51 14.83 -19.06
C ASP A 419 7.52 14.28 -20.09
N ILE A 420 6.64 13.38 -19.63
CA ILE A 420 5.57 12.84 -20.45
C ILE A 420 4.36 13.76 -20.36
N SER A 421 3.89 14.26 -21.51
CA SER A 421 2.72 15.13 -21.59
C SER A 421 1.43 14.45 -21.14
N GLY A 422 0.52 15.23 -20.55
CA GLY A 422 -0.79 14.79 -20.11
C GLY A 422 -1.91 15.71 -20.63
N LYS A 423 -3.11 15.17 -20.66
CA LYS A 423 -4.35 15.87 -20.99
C LYS A 423 -4.98 16.44 -19.72
N ARG A 424 -5.57 17.61 -19.84
CA ARG A 424 -6.30 18.25 -18.73
C ARG A 424 -7.51 17.40 -18.37
N VAL A 425 -7.85 17.32 -17.08
CA VAL A 425 -8.99 16.53 -16.59
C VAL A 425 -10.04 17.47 -16.01
N TYR A 426 -11.20 17.63 -16.67
CA TYR A 426 -12.28 18.48 -16.14
C TYR A 426 -12.67 18.09 -14.71
N GLY A 427 -12.99 19.07 -13.86
CA GLY A 427 -13.40 18.82 -12.47
C GLY A 427 -12.28 18.41 -11.53
N THR A 428 -11.04 18.75 -11.85
CA THR A 428 -9.85 18.63 -10.98
C THR A 428 -9.09 19.98 -10.91
N PRO A 429 -8.03 20.16 -10.09
CA PRO A 429 -7.21 21.38 -10.13
C PRO A 429 -6.63 21.69 -11.51
N GLU A 430 -6.44 22.97 -11.85
CA GLU A 430 -5.99 23.42 -13.19
C GLU A 430 -4.73 22.70 -13.69
N TRP A 431 -3.74 22.54 -12.82
CA TRP A 431 -2.46 21.91 -13.14
C TRP A 431 -2.56 20.39 -13.31
N PHE A 432 -3.67 19.76 -12.91
CA PHE A 432 -3.79 18.31 -12.91
C PHE A 432 -4.06 17.77 -14.32
N ARG A 433 -3.23 16.83 -14.73
CA ARG A 433 -3.25 16.25 -16.07
C ARG A 433 -2.96 14.75 -16.01
N LEU A 434 -3.50 13.99 -16.95
CA LEU A 434 -3.27 12.55 -17.08
C LEU A 434 -3.03 12.19 -18.54
N ASP A 435 -2.16 11.22 -18.80
CA ASP A 435 -2.04 10.59 -20.11
C ASP A 435 -3.21 9.62 -20.39
N ASP A 436 -3.32 9.17 -21.64
CA ASP A 436 -4.45 8.36 -22.09
C ASP A 436 -4.60 7.01 -21.35
N GLU A 437 -3.47 6.40 -20.94
CA GLU A 437 -3.50 5.16 -20.18
C GLU A 437 -4.14 5.39 -18.81
N HIS A 438 -3.74 6.45 -18.12
CA HIS A 438 -4.24 6.77 -16.79
C HIS A 438 -5.66 7.34 -16.81
N CYS A 439 -6.03 8.09 -17.84
CA CYS A 439 -7.43 8.45 -18.08
C CYS A 439 -8.33 7.21 -18.15
N ALA A 440 -7.90 6.17 -18.87
CA ALA A 440 -8.64 4.90 -18.94
C ALA A 440 -8.61 4.13 -17.60
N LYS A 441 -7.44 4.05 -16.96
CA LYS A 441 -7.25 3.35 -15.68
C LYS A 441 -8.19 3.88 -14.59
N TYR A 442 -8.31 5.20 -14.50
CA TYR A 442 -9.16 5.86 -13.51
C TYR A 442 -10.60 6.08 -14.00
N ASN A 443 -10.99 5.55 -15.17
CA ASN A 443 -12.33 5.75 -15.74
C ASN A 443 -12.70 7.24 -15.89
N LEU A 444 -11.72 8.06 -16.30
CA LEU A 444 -11.83 9.50 -16.50
C LEU A 444 -11.70 9.91 -17.98
N THR A 445 -11.71 8.95 -18.92
CA THR A 445 -11.53 9.18 -20.36
C THR A 445 -12.46 10.27 -20.91
N GLU A 446 -13.70 10.35 -20.43
CA GLU A 446 -14.67 11.37 -20.87
C GLU A 446 -14.35 12.78 -20.37
N PHE A 447 -13.57 12.92 -19.30
CA PHE A 447 -13.17 14.20 -18.71
C PHE A 447 -11.78 14.67 -19.18
N CYS A 448 -11.02 13.80 -19.82
CA CYS A 448 -9.69 14.10 -20.34
C CYS A 448 -9.77 14.83 -21.69
N HIS A 449 -9.20 16.03 -21.77
CA HIS A 449 -9.22 16.89 -22.95
C HIS A 449 -7.84 17.50 -23.23
N THR A 450 -7.59 17.74 -24.53
CA THR A 450 -6.33 18.31 -25.04
C THR A 450 -6.24 19.80 -24.83
#